data_AF-M9RHY1-F1
#
_entry.id   AF-M9RHY1-F1
#
_cell.length_a   1.000
_cell.length_b   1.000
_cell.length_c   1.000
_cell.angle_alpha   90.00
_cell.angle_beta   90.00
_cell.angle_gamma   90.00
#
_symmetry.space_group_name_H-M   'P 1'
#
loop_
_entity.id
_entity.type
_entity.pdbx_description
1 polymer ?
#
loop_
_entity_poly.entity_id
_entity_poly.type
_entity_poly.pdbx_seq_one_letter_code
_entity_poly.pdbx_strand_id
1 'polypeptide(L)'
;MKLRSADAWEIARYRFGLVGIKMVVIDECHHFLRSGPGRDVLAAIQSLKHIMQSDPGVALVIAGVPTLRDAIMLEPSGETYRRFMEYHLSKICLGTNSAKLFGANFSKSADKLGLQVHSEDAFAERILFAECGQVGRCVKLGKEILRDALIRKRDALSLEYAERILRKSKGDIGMTPFHPGTWGVVKAEPEAIGWAP
;
A
#
# COMPACT_ATOMS: atom_id res chain seq x y z
N MET A 1 1.63 -28.46 26.16
CA MET A 1 3.02 -27.92 26.18
C MET A 1 3.03 -26.62 25.40
N LYS A 2 3.41 -25.49 26.00
CA LYS A 2 3.45 -24.19 25.33
C LYS A 2 4.79 -24.09 24.59
N LEU A 3 4.76 -24.06 23.27
CA LEU A 3 5.95 -23.91 22.45
C LEU A 3 6.58 -22.53 22.74
N ARG A 4 7.89 -22.47 22.99
CA ARG A 4 8.58 -21.18 23.14
C ARG A 4 8.81 -20.57 21.75
N SER A 5 8.84 -19.25 21.66
CA SER A 5 9.02 -18.55 20.38
C SER A 5 10.31 -18.94 19.67
N ALA A 6 11.40 -19.18 20.41
CA ALA A 6 12.67 -19.65 19.86
C ALA A 6 12.52 -21.02 19.16
N ASP A 7 11.87 -21.98 19.83
CA ASP A 7 11.63 -23.33 19.29
C ASP A 7 10.77 -23.26 18.01
N ALA A 8 9.80 -22.34 17.96
CA ALA A 8 8.98 -22.10 16.77
C ALA A 8 9.82 -21.66 15.56
N TRP A 9 10.78 -20.77 15.79
CA TRP A 9 11.67 -20.27 14.75
C TRP A 9 12.66 -21.33 14.26
N GLU A 10 13.13 -22.22 15.14
CA GLU A 10 13.96 -23.36 14.72
C GLU A 10 13.19 -24.30 13.79
N ILE A 11 11.96 -24.64 14.16
CA ILE A 11 11.08 -25.50 13.34
C ILE A 11 10.82 -24.85 11.98
N ALA A 12 10.51 -23.55 11.95
CA ALA A 12 10.28 -22.82 10.71
C ALA A 12 11.50 -22.86 9.79
N ARG A 13 12.69 -22.59 10.32
CA ARG A 13 13.94 -22.60 9.55
C ARG A 13 14.29 -23.98 9.01
N TYR A 14 14.17 -25.02 9.84
CA TYR A 14 14.37 -26.39 9.40
C TYR A 14 13.47 -26.73 8.21
N ARG A 15 12.20 -26.32 8.27
CA ARG A 15 11.26 -26.48 7.15
C ARG A 15 11.67 -25.68 5.92
N PHE A 16 12.23 -24.47 6.08
CA PHE A 16 12.72 -23.69 4.94
C PHE A 16 13.76 -24.47 4.13
N GLY A 17 14.70 -25.14 4.80
CA GLY A 17 15.69 -26.01 4.15
C GLY A 17 15.07 -27.23 3.48
N LEU A 18 14.20 -27.94 4.21
CA LEU A 18 13.57 -29.15 3.67
C LEU A 18 12.78 -28.92 2.38
N VAL A 19 12.07 -27.79 2.27
CA VAL A 19 11.23 -27.50 1.10
C VAL A 19 11.86 -26.50 0.12
N GLY A 20 13.12 -26.12 0.33
CA GLY A 20 13.86 -25.24 -0.57
C GLY A 20 13.36 -23.79 -0.61
N ILE A 21 12.77 -23.28 0.47
CA ILE A 21 12.36 -21.88 0.58
C ILE A 21 13.59 -20.97 0.52
N LYS A 22 13.55 -19.97 -0.36
CA LYS A 22 14.63 -18.98 -0.56
C LYS A 22 14.26 -17.58 -0.10
N MET A 23 12.98 -17.29 0.07
CA MET A 23 12.49 -15.97 0.46
C MET A 23 11.33 -16.09 1.45
N VAL A 24 11.35 -15.25 2.48
CA VAL A 24 10.26 -15.08 3.44
C VAL A 24 9.82 -13.62 3.40
N VAL A 25 8.52 -13.39 3.21
CA VAL A 25 7.91 -12.06 3.26
C VAL A 25 7.03 -11.99 4.50
N ILE A 26 7.32 -11.04 5.40
CA ILE A 26 6.53 -10.78 6.59
C ILE A 26 5.84 -9.43 6.42
N ASP A 27 4.56 -9.48 6.09
CA ASP A 27 3.71 -8.29 6.08
C ASP A 27 3.33 -7.88 7.51
N GLU A 28 3.06 -6.59 7.71
CA GLU A 28 2.71 -6.03 9.02
C GLU A 28 3.71 -6.36 10.14
N CYS A 29 5.00 -6.52 9.80
CA CYS A 29 6.09 -6.90 10.70
C CYS A 29 6.25 -5.94 11.88
N HIS A 30 5.75 -4.72 11.76
CA HIS A 30 5.71 -3.76 12.86
C HIS A 30 4.92 -4.28 14.08
N HIS A 31 3.96 -5.20 13.90
CA HIS A 31 3.29 -5.88 15.02
C HIS A 31 4.23 -6.77 15.82
N PHE A 32 5.19 -7.39 15.14
CA PHE A 32 6.22 -8.21 15.76
C PHE A 32 7.16 -7.39 16.64
N LEU A 33 7.33 -6.10 16.32
CA LEU A 33 8.21 -5.16 17.05
C LEU A 33 7.45 -4.22 18.01
N ARG A 34 6.17 -4.46 18.30
CA ARG A 34 5.41 -3.64 19.27
C ARG A 34 5.82 -3.94 20.72
N SER A 35 6.25 -2.92 21.45
CA SER A 35 6.49 -2.98 22.89
C SER A 35 5.23 -3.35 23.69
N GLY A 36 5.38 -4.15 24.74
CA GLY A 36 4.28 -4.53 25.65
C GLY A 36 4.70 -5.60 26.67
N PRO A 37 3.89 -5.87 27.71
CA PRO A 37 4.21 -6.90 28.70
C PRO A 37 4.45 -8.25 28.04
N GLY A 38 5.64 -8.84 28.28
CA GLY A 38 6.05 -10.11 27.67
C GLY A 38 6.50 -10.04 26.21
N ARG A 39 6.69 -8.83 25.64
CA ARG A 39 7.25 -8.64 24.29
C ARG A 39 8.64 -8.04 24.38
N ASP A 40 9.60 -8.76 23.80
CA ASP A 40 10.99 -8.34 23.70
C ASP A 40 11.32 -8.03 22.23
N VAL A 41 11.39 -6.73 21.94
CA VAL A 41 11.70 -6.21 20.60
C VAL A 41 13.11 -6.63 20.16
N LEU A 42 14.07 -6.73 21.08
CA LEU A 42 15.43 -7.15 20.77
C LEU A 42 15.44 -8.64 20.42
N ALA A 43 14.75 -9.49 21.18
CA ALA A 43 14.62 -10.91 20.84
C ALA A 43 13.92 -11.12 19.48
N ALA A 44 12.93 -10.30 19.16
CA ALA A 44 12.27 -10.30 17.87
C ALA A 44 13.25 -9.94 16.74
N ILE A 45 14.02 -8.85 16.88
CA ILE A 45 15.04 -8.45 15.91
C ILE A 45 16.13 -9.52 15.74
N GLN A 46 16.61 -10.11 16.84
CA GLN A 46 17.58 -11.20 16.79
C GLN A 46 17.04 -12.44 16.07
N SER A 47 15.75 -12.74 16.23
CA SER A 47 15.10 -13.84 15.49
C SER A 47 15.11 -13.58 13.99
N LEU A 48 14.78 -12.35 13.55
CA LEU A 48 14.85 -11.95 12.14
C LEU A 48 16.28 -12.08 11.58
N LYS A 49 17.28 -11.60 12.33
CA LYS A 49 18.69 -11.72 11.98
C LYS A 49 19.11 -13.19 11.82
N HIS A 50 18.72 -14.05 12.76
CA HIS A 50 19.12 -15.45 12.76
C HIS A 50 18.56 -16.21 11.54
N ILE A 51 17.34 -15.88 11.10
CA ILE A 51 16.74 -16.46 9.89
C ILE A 51 17.54 -16.10 8.63
N MET A 52 18.11 -14.90 8.57
CA MET A 52 18.95 -14.47 7.44
C MET A 52 20.35 -15.10 7.44
N GLN A 53 20.91 -15.40 8.62
CA GLN A 53 22.32 -15.79 8.78
C GLN A 53 22.56 -17.30 8.91
N SER A 54 21.53 -18.07 9.26
CA SER A 54 21.66 -19.52 9.41
C SER A 54 21.69 -20.24 8.07
N ASP A 55 22.18 -21.47 8.02
CA ASP A 55 22.09 -22.37 6.85
C ASP A 55 20.71 -23.07 6.87
N PRO A 56 19.89 -23.04 5.79
CA PRO A 56 20.15 -22.59 4.40
C PRO A 56 20.12 -21.08 4.15
N GLY A 57 19.59 -20.31 5.09
CA GLY A 57 19.44 -18.85 4.98
C GLY A 57 18.34 -18.49 3.98
N VAL A 58 17.60 -17.43 4.27
CA VAL A 58 16.56 -16.94 3.36
C VAL A 58 16.69 -15.44 3.17
N ALA A 59 16.34 -14.98 1.96
CA ALA A 59 16.08 -13.58 1.73
C ALA A 59 14.85 -13.16 2.56
N LEU A 60 14.99 -12.13 3.39
CA LEU A 60 13.93 -11.65 4.24
C LEU A 60 13.43 -10.30 3.74
N VAL A 61 12.13 -10.23 3.41
CA VAL A 61 11.43 -8.97 3.11
C VAL A 61 10.46 -8.71 4.25
N ILE A 62 10.60 -7.58 4.91
CA ILE A 62 9.67 -7.14 5.96
C ILE A 62 8.95 -5.89 5.49
N ALA A 63 7.64 -5.85 5.70
CA ALA A 63 6.79 -4.70 5.40
C ALA A 63 6.04 -4.26 6.66
N GLY A 64 5.72 -2.98 6.75
CA GLY A 64 5.00 -2.43 7.90
C GLY A 64 4.95 -0.91 7.88
N VAL A 65 4.49 -0.33 8.99
CA VAL A 65 4.43 1.13 9.17
C VAL A 65 5.78 1.70 9.62
N PRO A 66 5.99 3.03 9.57
CA PRO A 66 7.29 3.65 9.85
C PRO A 66 7.93 3.27 11.20
N THR A 67 7.15 2.94 12.22
CA THR A 67 7.67 2.50 13.53
C THR A 67 8.52 1.22 13.46
N LEU A 68 8.36 0.41 12.40
CA LEU A 68 9.22 -0.75 12.14
C LEU A 68 10.68 -0.31 11.95
N ARG A 69 10.89 0.73 11.15
CA ARG A 69 12.21 1.29 10.88
C ARG A 69 12.84 1.83 12.16
N ASP A 70 12.07 2.59 12.92
CA ASP A 70 12.55 3.18 14.17
C ASP A 70 13.00 2.09 15.16
N ALA A 71 12.22 1.00 15.29
CA ALA A 71 12.58 -0.13 16.12
C ALA A 71 13.88 -0.84 15.67
N ILE A 72 14.10 -0.97 14.35
CA ILE A 72 15.33 -1.55 13.80
C ILE A 72 16.52 -0.60 14.01
N MET A 73 16.33 0.71 13.89
CA MET A 73 17.37 1.72 14.09
C MET A 73 17.80 1.84 15.56
N LEU A 74 16.88 1.61 16.50
CA LEU A 74 17.15 1.65 17.94
C LEU A 74 17.91 0.42 18.45
N GLU A 75 18.18 -0.57 17.59
CA GLU A 75 18.93 -1.76 17.95
C GLU A 75 20.40 -1.41 18.26
N PRO A 76 20.91 -1.66 19.50
CA PRO A 76 22.18 -1.10 19.97
C PRO A 76 23.42 -1.43 19.13
N SER A 77 23.47 -2.57 18.45
CA SER A 77 24.64 -2.96 17.65
C SER A 77 24.63 -2.35 16.24
N GLY A 78 23.51 -1.78 15.80
CA GLY A 78 23.33 -1.23 14.45
C GLY A 78 23.62 -2.24 13.32
N GLU A 79 23.66 -3.52 13.65
CA GLU A 79 24.00 -4.61 12.74
C GLU A 79 22.82 -5.00 11.86
N THR A 80 21.62 -4.90 12.42
CA THR A 80 20.38 -5.24 11.74
C THR A 80 20.08 -4.23 10.65
N TYR A 81 20.17 -2.93 10.97
CA TYR A 81 19.93 -1.85 10.04
C TYR A 81 20.81 -1.94 8.78
N ARG A 82 22.11 -2.25 8.94
CA ARG A 82 23.06 -2.41 7.82
C ARG A 82 22.78 -3.59 6.89
N ARG A 83 21.90 -4.52 7.28
CA ARG A 83 21.55 -5.72 6.50
C ARG A 83 20.22 -5.58 5.75
N PHE A 84 19.41 -4.57 6.07
CA PHE A 84 18.17 -4.30 5.37
C PHE A 84 18.37 -3.20 4.33
N MET A 85 17.87 -3.44 3.12
CA MET A 85 17.63 -2.38 2.16
C MET A 85 16.26 -1.77 2.44
N GLU A 86 16.20 -0.45 2.56
CA GLU A 86 14.99 0.28 2.87
C GLU A 86 14.31 0.75 1.58
N TYR A 87 13.04 0.39 1.42
CA TYR A 87 12.21 0.85 0.31
C TYR A 87 11.00 1.58 0.87
N HIS A 88 10.81 2.82 0.40
CA HIS A 88 9.63 3.61 0.71
C HIS A 88 8.70 3.64 -0.48
N LEU A 89 7.43 3.32 -0.24
CA LEU A 89 6.38 3.63 -1.21
C LEU A 89 6.12 5.13 -1.16
N SER A 90 6.70 5.85 -2.12
CA SER A 90 6.41 7.27 -2.30
C SER A 90 4.99 7.47 -2.81
N LYS A 91 4.47 8.68 -2.61
CA LYS A 91 3.27 9.12 -3.33
C LYS A 91 3.49 8.97 -4.84
N ILE A 92 2.44 8.63 -5.56
CA ILE A 92 2.39 8.68 -7.02
C ILE A 92 2.18 10.13 -7.42
N CYS A 93 3.21 10.79 -7.93
CA CYS A 93 3.10 12.15 -8.46
C CYS A 93 2.52 12.11 -9.88
N LEU A 94 1.63 13.07 -10.20
CA LEU A 94 1.10 13.24 -11.56
C LEU A 94 2.24 13.46 -12.56
N GLY A 95 2.05 12.97 -13.80
CA GLY A 95 3.04 13.06 -14.88
C GLY A 95 4.20 12.05 -14.80
N THR A 96 4.36 11.32 -13.70
CA THR A 96 5.40 10.28 -13.56
C THR A 96 5.03 8.98 -14.27
N ASN A 97 6.02 8.10 -14.47
CA ASN A 97 5.78 6.74 -14.98
C ASN A 97 4.85 5.93 -14.07
N SER A 98 4.91 6.14 -12.74
CA SER A 98 4.01 5.49 -11.78
C SER A 98 2.55 5.94 -11.97
N ALA A 99 2.31 7.22 -12.29
CA ALA A 99 0.96 7.71 -12.62
C ALA A 99 0.43 7.09 -13.92
N LYS A 100 1.27 6.99 -14.95
CA LYS A 100 0.92 6.30 -16.20
C LYS A 100 0.60 4.83 -15.97
N LEU A 101 1.39 4.14 -15.15
CA LEU A 101 1.18 2.75 -14.79
C LEU A 101 -0.13 2.56 -13.99
N PHE A 102 -0.42 3.46 -13.04
CA PHE A 102 -1.68 3.47 -12.32
C PHE A 102 -2.88 3.62 -13.26
N GLY A 103 -2.84 4.61 -14.16
CA GLY A 103 -3.91 4.82 -15.15
C GLY A 103 -4.10 3.62 -16.08
N ALA A 104 -3.01 3.07 -16.62
CA ALA A 104 -3.08 1.88 -17.46
C ALA A 104 -3.68 0.67 -16.73
N ASN A 105 -3.32 0.45 -15.45
CA ASN A 105 -3.89 -0.62 -14.64
C ASN A 105 -5.36 -0.38 -14.28
N PHE A 106 -5.76 0.87 -14.04
CA PHE A 106 -7.14 1.24 -13.81
C PHE A 106 -8.00 0.98 -15.04
N SER A 107 -7.60 1.46 -16.22
CA SER A 107 -8.30 1.20 -17.48
C SER A 107 -8.40 -0.30 -17.78
N LYS A 108 -7.28 -1.05 -17.68
CA LYS A 108 -7.29 -2.52 -17.84
C LYS A 108 -8.25 -3.22 -16.87
N SER A 109 -8.36 -2.71 -15.65
CA SER A 109 -9.29 -3.25 -14.66
C SER A 109 -10.74 -2.98 -15.04
N ALA A 110 -11.06 -1.78 -15.53
CA ALA A 110 -12.38 -1.45 -16.04
C ALA A 110 -12.75 -2.31 -17.26
N ASP A 111 -11.84 -2.41 -18.23
CA ASP A 111 -12.02 -3.23 -19.44
C ASP A 111 -12.33 -4.69 -19.08
N LYS A 112 -11.58 -5.26 -18.13
CA LYS A 112 -11.79 -6.64 -17.66
C LYS A 112 -13.17 -6.84 -17.00
N LEU A 113 -13.75 -5.79 -16.47
CA LEU A 113 -15.08 -5.78 -15.87
C LEU A 113 -16.19 -5.41 -16.89
N GLY A 114 -15.83 -5.16 -18.15
CA GLY A 114 -16.76 -4.70 -19.18
C GLY A 114 -17.28 -3.27 -18.96
N LEU A 115 -16.54 -2.45 -18.20
CA LEU A 115 -16.90 -1.07 -17.89
C LEU A 115 -16.18 -0.12 -18.85
N GLN A 116 -16.92 0.75 -19.51
CA GLN A 116 -16.39 1.83 -20.34
C GLN A 116 -15.84 2.95 -19.46
N VAL A 117 -14.65 3.43 -19.82
CA VAL A 117 -14.01 4.59 -19.22
C VAL A 117 -13.73 5.59 -20.33
N HIS A 118 -14.37 6.76 -20.24
CA HIS A 118 -14.14 7.86 -21.17
C HIS A 118 -12.77 8.48 -20.90
N SER A 119 -11.96 8.64 -21.95
CA SER A 119 -10.58 9.16 -21.82
C SER A 119 -10.54 10.60 -21.30
N GLU A 120 -11.54 11.38 -21.69
CA GLU A 120 -11.78 12.78 -21.35
C GLU A 120 -12.13 12.98 -19.87
N ASP A 121 -12.62 11.94 -19.19
CA ASP A 121 -12.96 12.01 -17.77
C ASP A 121 -11.73 12.02 -16.87
N ALA A 122 -10.55 11.62 -17.35
CA ALA A 122 -9.29 11.63 -16.59
C ALA A 122 -9.41 10.95 -15.20
N PHE A 123 -10.10 9.81 -15.14
CA PHE A 123 -10.37 9.10 -13.87
C PHE A 123 -9.11 8.81 -13.07
N ALA A 124 -8.03 8.38 -13.74
CA ALA A 124 -6.79 8.03 -13.08
C ALA A 124 -6.19 9.24 -12.35
N GLU A 125 -6.08 10.37 -13.04
CA GLU A 125 -5.57 11.62 -12.51
C GLU A 125 -6.45 12.15 -11.38
N ARG A 126 -7.77 12.09 -11.53
CA ARG A 126 -8.73 12.52 -10.50
C ARG A 126 -8.63 11.66 -9.23
N ILE A 127 -8.48 10.33 -9.38
CA ILE A 127 -8.28 9.43 -8.22
C ILE A 127 -6.94 9.71 -7.53
N LEU A 128 -5.85 9.85 -8.30
CA LEU A 128 -4.53 10.16 -7.76
C LEU A 128 -4.55 11.48 -6.99
N PHE A 129 -5.17 12.51 -7.57
CA PHE A 129 -5.33 13.81 -6.93
C PHE A 129 -6.22 13.70 -5.68
N ALA A 130 -7.33 12.95 -5.76
CA ALA A 130 -8.27 12.82 -4.66
C ALA A 130 -7.66 12.19 -3.41
N GLU A 131 -6.63 11.36 -3.57
CA GLU A 131 -5.96 10.66 -2.48
C GLU A 131 -4.49 11.07 -2.31
N CYS A 132 -4.10 12.23 -2.84
CA CYS A 132 -2.75 12.82 -2.71
C CYS A 132 -1.64 11.82 -3.09
N GLY A 133 -1.86 11.05 -4.16
CA GLY A 133 -0.96 10.03 -4.69
C GLY A 133 -0.70 8.84 -3.75
N GLN A 134 -1.40 8.71 -2.62
CA GLN A 134 -1.19 7.60 -1.70
C GLN A 134 -1.70 6.29 -2.32
N VAL A 135 -0.78 5.45 -2.80
CA VAL A 135 -1.06 4.24 -3.60
C VAL A 135 -2.22 3.43 -3.03
N GLY A 136 -2.17 3.08 -1.75
CA GLY A 136 -3.20 2.25 -1.11
C GLY A 136 -4.59 2.90 -1.11
N ARG A 137 -4.67 4.22 -0.86
CA ARG A 137 -5.93 4.97 -0.90
C ARG A 137 -6.43 5.15 -2.33
N CYS A 138 -5.55 5.46 -3.28
CA CYS A 138 -5.88 5.56 -4.71
C CYS A 138 -6.46 4.25 -5.24
N VAL A 139 -5.81 3.12 -4.95
CA VAL A 139 -6.28 1.78 -5.34
C VAL A 139 -7.61 1.46 -4.67
N LYS A 140 -7.79 1.80 -3.39
CA LYS A 140 -9.05 1.60 -2.68
C LYS A 140 -10.19 2.39 -3.34
N LEU A 141 -10.01 3.70 -3.55
CA LEU A 141 -11.02 4.55 -4.18
C LEU A 141 -11.35 4.08 -5.60
N GLY A 142 -10.34 3.77 -6.41
CA GLY A 142 -10.55 3.24 -7.76
C GLY A 142 -11.35 1.93 -7.75
N LYS A 143 -11.04 1.01 -6.83
CA LYS A 143 -11.83 -0.22 -6.66
C LYS A 143 -13.27 0.05 -6.24
N GLU A 144 -13.50 1.01 -5.34
CA GLU A 144 -14.86 1.37 -4.90
C GLU A 144 -15.68 1.95 -6.06
N ILE A 145 -15.08 2.79 -6.91
CA ILE A 145 -15.70 3.33 -8.13
C ILE A 145 -16.10 2.19 -9.09
N LEU A 146 -15.15 1.31 -9.42
CA LEU A 146 -15.41 0.16 -10.30
C LEU A 146 -16.48 -0.77 -9.71
N ARG A 147 -16.41 -1.02 -8.40
CA ARG A 147 -17.35 -1.88 -7.68
C ARG A 147 -18.76 -1.33 -7.67
N ASP A 148 -18.94 -0.02 -7.47
CA ASP A 148 -20.27 0.59 -7.49
C ASP A 148 -20.90 0.47 -8.87
N ALA A 149 -20.15 0.77 -9.94
CA ALA A 149 -20.62 0.59 -11.32
C ALA A 149 -21.07 -0.86 -11.58
N LEU A 150 -20.26 -1.83 -11.18
CA LEU A 150 -20.56 -3.25 -11.36
C LEU A 150 -21.79 -3.72 -10.56
N ILE A 151 -21.89 -3.36 -9.26
CA ILE A 151 -23.05 -3.71 -8.42
C ILE A 151 -24.34 -3.10 -8.97
N ARG A 152 -24.25 -1.88 -9.51
CA ARG A 152 -25.38 -1.17 -10.11
C ARG A 152 -25.64 -1.55 -11.57
N LYS A 153 -24.88 -2.51 -12.12
CA LYS A 153 -25.01 -3.01 -13.50
C LYS A 153 -24.93 -1.90 -14.56
N ARG A 154 -24.03 -0.94 -14.35
CA ARG A 154 -23.73 0.10 -15.34
C ARG A 154 -22.74 -0.44 -16.36
N ASP A 155 -22.80 0.10 -17.56
CA ASP A 155 -21.89 -0.15 -18.68
C ASP A 155 -20.71 0.84 -18.71
N ALA A 156 -20.88 2.04 -18.15
CA ALA A 156 -19.85 3.08 -18.09
C ALA A 156 -19.64 3.63 -16.67
N LEU A 157 -18.42 4.13 -16.42
CA LEU A 157 -18.14 4.95 -15.25
C LEU A 157 -18.68 6.37 -15.43
N SER A 158 -19.07 7.02 -14.33
CA SER A 158 -19.44 8.44 -14.35
C SER A 158 -18.76 9.21 -13.23
N LEU A 159 -18.38 10.45 -13.52
CA LEU A 159 -17.81 11.38 -12.55
C LEU A 159 -18.76 11.65 -11.39
N GLU A 160 -20.06 11.80 -11.66
CA GLU A 160 -21.10 12.00 -10.64
C GLU A 160 -21.13 10.85 -9.60
N TYR A 161 -21.06 9.60 -10.06
CA TYR A 161 -21.06 8.46 -9.14
C TYR A 161 -19.74 8.34 -8.37
N ALA A 162 -18.62 8.63 -9.02
CA ALA A 162 -17.33 8.68 -8.34
C ALA A 162 -17.29 9.76 -7.25
N GLU A 163 -17.86 10.94 -7.51
CA GLU A 163 -18.03 12.00 -6.52
C GLU A 163 -18.83 11.52 -5.32
N ARG A 164 -19.96 10.85 -5.54
CA ARG A 164 -20.79 10.31 -4.45
C ARG A 164 -20.05 9.29 -3.60
N ILE A 165 -19.19 8.48 -4.20
CA ILE A 165 -18.35 7.50 -3.48
C ILE A 165 -17.31 8.23 -2.64
N LEU A 166 -16.64 9.23 -3.20
CA LEU A 166 -15.66 10.04 -2.48
C LEU A 166 -16.32 10.75 -1.28
N ARG A 167 -17.47 11.40 -1.47
CA ARG A 167 -18.21 12.10 -0.40
C ARG A 167 -18.64 11.17 0.72
N LYS A 168 -19.02 9.92 0.43
CA LYS A 168 -19.30 8.92 1.49
C LYS A 168 -18.08 8.64 2.38
N SER A 169 -16.88 8.73 1.83
CA SER A 169 -15.63 8.47 2.57
C SER A 169 -15.05 9.70 3.27
N LYS A 170 -15.18 10.90 2.67
CA LYS A 170 -14.55 12.14 3.14
C LYS A 170 -15.53 13.16 3.74
N GLY A 171 -16.84 12.89 3.70
CA GLY A 171 -17.87 13.82 4.13
C GLY A 171 -18.19 14.87 3.07
N ASP A 172 -18.89 15.93 3.49
CA ASP A 172 -19.24 17.03 2.60
C ASP A 172 -18.06 18.00 2.46
N ILE A 173 -17.22 17.71 1.47
CA ILE A 173 -16.08 18.51 1.04
C ILE A 173 -16.53 19.31 -0.18
N GLY A 174 -16.50 20.64 -0.12
CA GLY A 174 -17.07 21.56 -1.12
C GLY A 174 -16.95 21.12 -2.58
N MET A 175 -15.96 21.62 -3.31
CA MET A 175 -15.66 21.12 -4.66
C MET A 175 -14.79 19.87 -4.58
N THR A 176 -15.10 18.86 -5.40
CA THR A 176 -14.34 17.61 -5.44
C THR A 176 -13.56 17.44 -6.75
N PRO A 177 -12.53 16.59 -6.78
CA PRO A 177 -11.81 16.26 -8.01
C PRO A 177 -12.68 15.57 -9.07
N PHE A 178 -13.89 15.12 -8.74
CA PHE A 178 -14.83 14.49 -9.66
C PHE A 178 -15.93 15.45 -10.13
N HIS A 179 -15.80 16.75 -9.82
CA HIS A 179 -16.74 17.73 -10.35
C HIS A 179 -16.78 17.70 -11.89
N PRO A 180 -17.96 17.84 -12.52
CA PRO A 180 -18.08 17.92 -13.97
C PRO A 180 -17.22 19.05 -14.55
N GLY A 181 -16.57 18.78 -15.68
CA GLY A 181 -15.71 19.73 -16.39
C GLY A 181 -14.40 19.10 -16.88
N THR A 182 -13.66 19.81 -17.72
CA THR A 182 -12.36 19.34 -18.20
C THR A 182 -11.37 19.28 -17.04
N TRP A 183 -10.58 18.21 -16.95
CA TRP A 183 -9.69 17.99 -15.80
C TRP A 183 -8.71 19.14 -15.57
N GLY A 184 -8.19 19.77 -16.63
CA GLY A 184 -7.29 20.92 -16.49
C GLY A 184 -7.91 22.09 -15.72
N VAL A 185 -9.21 22.34 -15.90
CA VAL A 185 -9.95 23.40 -15.19
C VAL A 185 -10.30 22.95 -13.78
N VAL A 186 -10.85 21.73 -13.65
CA VAL A 186 -11.26 21.16 -12.36
C VAL A 186 -10.08 20.91 -11.44
N LYS A 187 -8.84 20.80 -11.94
CA LYS A 187 -7.65 20.66 -11.09
C LYS A 187 -7.26 21.98 -10.39
N ALA A 188 -7.42 23.11 -11.08
CA ALA A 188 -6.93 24.41 -10.59
C ALA A 188 -7.67 24.92 -9.35
N GLU A 189 -8.99 24.69 -9.26
CA GLU A 189 -9.82 25.15 -8.15
C GLU A 189 -9.60 24.36 -6.84
N PRO A 190 -9.58 23.00 -6.83
CA PRO A 190 -9.17 22.16 -5.71
C PRO A 190 -7.74 22.46 -5.21
N GLU A 191 -6.78 22.70 -6.10
CA GLU A 191 -5.43 23.12 -5.70
C GLU A 191 -5.45 24.44 -4.94
N ALA A 192 -6.27 25.41 -5.38
CA ALA A 192 -6.42 26.71 -4.72
C ALA A 192 -7.07 26.61 -3.32
N ILE A 193 -7.92 25.62 -3.07
CA ILE A 193 -8.56 25.37 -1.75
C ILE A 193 -7.78 24.37 -0.88
N GLY A 194 -6.54 24.04 -1.25
CA GLY A 194 -5.61 23.29 -0.39
C GLY A 194 -5.54 21.78 -0.61
N TRP A 195 -6.06 21.27 -1.74
CA TRP A 195 -5.75 19.89 -2.14
C TRP A 195 -4.30 19.85 -2.64
N ALA A 196 -3.42 19.29 -1.83
CA ALA A 196 -2.02 19.10 -2.22
C ALA A 196 -1.86 17.81 -3.05
N PRO A 197 -1.11 17.84 -4.17
CA PRO A 197 -0.67 16.62 -4.86
C PRO A 197 0.18 15.67 -3.98
#